data_AF-A0A6P5SG94-F1
#
_entry.id   AF-A0A6P5SG94-F1
#
_cell.length_a   1.000
_cell.length_b   1.000
_cell.length_c   1.000
_cell.angle_alpha   90.00
_cell.angle_beta   90.00
_cell.angle_gamma   90.00
#
_symmetry.space_group_name_H-M   'P 1'
#
loop_
_entity.id
_entity.type
_entity.pdbx_description
1 polymer ?
#
loop_
_entity_poly.entity_id
_entity_poly.type
_entity_poly.pdbx_seq_one_letter_code
_entity_poly.pdbx_strand_id
1 'polypeptide(L)'
;MVTSKSPNFSQNPSLQALGLNKQEKLSHLHFYFHDIVSGPNPIAIWVAQTPTSKKSPTLFGSIAMFDDPLTMGPEKSSKLVGRAQGIYGSASQSEDALLMTMNLAS
;
A
#
# COMPACT_ATOMS: atom_id res chain seq x y z
N MET A 1 -12.65 27.68 -10.41
CA MET A 1 -12.14 26.94 -9.23
C MET A 1 -13.29 26.15 -8.65
N VAL A 2 -13.29 24.82 -8.83
CA VAL A 2 -14.25 23.94 -8.16
C VAL A 2 -13.52 23.34 -6.97
N THR A 3 -13.92 23.73 -5.77
CA THR A 3 -13.49 23.10 -4.53
C THR A 3 -14.20 21.76 -4.42
N SER A 4 -13.55 20.71 -4.90
CA SER A 4 -13.93 19.33 -4.61
C SER A 4 -13.80 19.11 -3.11
N LYS A 5 -14.93 18.94 -2.40
CA LYS A 5 -14.93 18.40 -1.05
C LYS A 5 -14.41 16.96 -1.14
N SER A 6 -13.27 16.69 -0.52
CA SER A 6 -12.77 15.33 -0.34
C SER A 6 -13.90 14.45 0.20
N PRO A 7 -14.24 13.32 -0.43
CA PRO A 7 -15.26 12.42 0.10
C PRO A 7 -14.82 12.00 1.51
N ASN A 8 -15.77 11.97 2.44
CA ASN A 8 -15.53 11.54 3.82
C ASN A 8 -15.01 10.10 3.80
N PHE A 9 -13.69 9.93 3.79
CA PHE A 9 -13.05 8.63 3.89
C PHE A 9 -13.28 8.12 5.32
N SER A 10 -14.18 7.14 5.43
CA SER A 10 -14.57 6.37 6.63
C SER A 10 -14.75 7.17 7.93
N GLN A 11 -16.00 7.30 8.39
CA GLN A 11 -16.23 7.71 9.78
C GLN A 11 -15.72 6.63 10.74
N ASN A 12 -15.17 7.04 11.89
CA ASN A 12 -14.74 6.11 12.93
C ASN A 12 -15.98 5.42 13.54
N PRO A 13 -16.13 4.09 13.38
CA PRO A 13 -17.21 3.37 14.05
C PRO A 13 -17.00 3.40 15.57
N SER A 14 -18.10 3.33 16.34
CA SER A 14 -17.99 3.17 17.79
C SER A 14 -17.54 1.76 18.16
N LEU A 15 -16.90 1.61 19.33
CA LEU A 15 -16.51 0.29 19.86
C LEU A 15 -17.72 -0.65 19.94
N GLN A 16 -18.89 -0.15 20.37
CA GLN A 16 -20.10 -0.95 20.45
C GLN A 16 -20.59 -1.41 19.07
N ALA A 17 -20.48 -0.57 18.05
CA ALA A 17 -20.88 -0.93 16.68
C ALA A 17 -19.99 -2.04 16.09
N LEU A 18 -18.76 -2.19 16.58
CA LEU A 18 -17.83 -3.26 16.20
C LEU A 18 -17.92 -4.51 17.09
N GLY A 19 -18.85 -4.53 18.06
CA GLY A 19 -18.94 -5.62 19.04
C GLY A 19 -17.79 -5.66 20.05
N LEU A 20 -16.99 -4.58 20.14
CA LEU A 20 -15.85 -4.46 21.03
C LEU A 20 -16.28 -4.01 22.43
N ASN A 21 -15.65 -4.58 23.45
CA ASN A 21 -15.92 -4.25 24.85
C ASN A 21 -15.10 -3.03 25.30
N LYS A 22 -15.40 -2.51 26.50
CA LYS A 22 -14.78 -1.27 27.02
C LYS A 22 -13.28 -1.38 27.33
N GLN A 23 -12.68 -2.58 27.33
CA GLN A 23 -11.24 -2.75 27.55
C GLN A 23 -10.42 -2.63 26.27
N GLU A 24 -11.07 -2.75 25.10
CA GLU A 24 -10.40 -2.70 23.81
C GLU A 24 -10.19 -1.25 23.35
N LYS A 25 -9.04 -0.99 22.71
CA LYS A 25 -8.70 0.31 22.12
C LYS A 25 -8.87 0.25 20.61
N LEU A 26 -9.56 1.24 20.06
CA LEU A 26 -9.67 1.42 18.62
C LEU A 26 -8.74 2.56 18.17
N SER A 27 -7.95 2.31 17.13
CA SER A 27 -7.09 3.30 16.49
C SER A 27 -7.42 3.40 15.01
N HIS A 28 -7.56 4.62 14.49
CA HIS A 28 -7.65 4.87 13.05
C HIS A 28 -6.31 5.41 12.57
N LEU A 29 -5.68 4.68 11.66
CA LEU A 29 -4.42 5.07 11.02
C LEU A 29 -4.71 5.62 9.63
N HIS A 30 -4.16 6.80 9.33
CA HIS A 30 -4.21 7.40 8.00
C HIS A 30 -2.80 7.87 7.63
N PHE A 31 -2.31 7.37 6.50
CA PHE A 31 -0.97 7.63 5.98
C PHE A 31 -0.96 7.39 4.46
N TYR A 32 0.10 7.86 3.81
CA TYR A 32 0.33 7.66 2.37
C TYR A 32 1.48 6.70 2.15
N PHE A 33 1.26 5.70 1.32
CA PHE A 33 2.22 4.67 0.93
C PHE A 33 2.84 5.02 -0.43
N HIS A 34 4.17 5.04 -0.53
CA HIS A 34 4.88 5.47 -1.74
C HIS A 34 5.70 4.35 -2.36
N ASP A 35 5.11 3.63 -3.30
CA ASP A 35 5.81 2.62 -4.10
C ASP A 35 6.75 3.29 -5.10
N ILE A 36 8.07 3.18 -4.88
CA ILE A 36 9.09 3.77 -5.77
C ILE A 36 9.74 2.69 -6.61
N VAL A 37 9.10 2.39 -7.74
CA VAL A 37 9.49 1.34 -8.70
C VAL A 37 10.54 1.78 -9.74
N SER A 38 10.94 3.05 -9.77
CA SER A 38 11.86 3.60 -10.78
C SER A 38 12.64 4.82 -10.27
N GLY A 39 13.68 5.22 -11.01
CA GLY A 39 14.58 6.31 -10.65
C GLY A 39 15.93 5.83 -10.12
N PRO A 40 16.77 6.73 -9.58
CA PRO A 40 18.14 6.39 -9.18
C PRO A 40 18.21 5.45 -7.96
N ASN A 41 17.20 5.47 -7.08
CA ASN A 41 17.13 4.66 -5.88
C ASN A 41 15.72 4.03 -5.76
N PRO A 42 15.40 2.99 -6.56
CA PRO A 42 14.15 2.28 -6.41
C PRO A 42 14.15 1.50 -5.08
N ILE A 43 13.01 1.44 -4.42
CA ILE A 43 12.83 0.73 -3.15
C ILE A 43 11.81 -0.41 -3.25
N ALA A 44 11.17 -0.55 -4.42
CA ALA A 44 10.47 -1.74 -4.86
C ALA A 44 11.22 -2.37 -6.04
N ILE A 45 11.64 -3.62 -5.89
CA ILE A 45 12.49 -4.34 -6.83
C ILE A 45 11.91 -5.70 -7.19
N TRP A 46 11.99 -6.08 -8.46
CA TRP A 46 11.58 -7.42 -8.91
C TRP A 46 12.53 -8.48 -8.33
N VAL A 47 11.98 -9.44 -7.57
CA VAL A 47 12.74 -10.55 -6.98
C VAL A 47 12.46 -11.88 -7.68
N ALA A 48 11.35 -11.99 -8.40
CA ALA A 48 11.07 -13.12 -9.28
C ALA A 48 10.38 -12.64 -10.56
N GLN A 49 10.99 -12.92 -11.71
CA GLN A 49 10.42 -12.55 -13.00
C GLN A 49 10.90 -13.49 -14.11
N THR A 50 9.97 -14.19 -14.77
CA THR A 50 10.30 -15.09 -15.89
C THR A 50 10.09 -14.38 -17.24
N PRO A 51 10.69 -14.88 -18.35
CA PRO A 51 10.39 -14.35 -19.68
C PRO A 51 8.90 -14.40 -20.04
N THR A 52 8.18 -15.42 -19.58
CA THR A 52 6.72 -15.54 -19.77
C THR A 52 5.99 -14.46 -18.99
N SER A 53 6.35 -14.26 -17.72
CA SER A 53 5.78 -13.19 -16.89
C SER A 53 6.05 -11.80 -17.50
N LYS A 54 7.26 -11.53 -18.01
CA LYS A 54 7.59 -10.25 -18.68
C LYS A 54 6.77 -9.98 -19.94
N LYS A 55 6.39 -11.04 -20.67
CA LYS A 55 5.58 -10.94 -21.88
C LYS A 55 4.08 -10.91 -21.58
N SER A 56 3.67 -11.27 -20.37
CA SER A 56 2.28 -11.18 -19.95
C SER A 56 1.85 -9.72 -19.86
N PRO A 57 0.69 -9.33 -20.41
CA PRO A 57 0.21 -7.95 -20.34
C PRO A 57 0.00 -7.47 -18.89
N THR A 58 -0.27 -8.38 -17.95
CA THR A 58 -0.50 -8.08 -16.52
C THR A 58 0.72 -8.39 -15.64
N LEU A 59 1.84 -8.79 -16.25
CA LEU A 59 3.03 -9.30 -15.58
C LEU A 59 2.78 -10.53 -14.70
N PHE A 60 1.71 -11.31 -14.96
CA PHE A 60 1.29 -12.45 -14.13
C PHE A 60 2.45 -13.33 -13.64
N GLY A 61 2.47 -13.57 -12.33
CA GLY A 61 3.51 -14.35 -11.65
C GLY A 61 4.81 -13.60 -11.36
N SER A 62 4.94 -12.33 -11.75
CA SER A 62 6.06 -11.47 -11.30
C SER A 62 5.87 -11.11 -9.83
N ILE A 63 6.97 -11.11 -9.07
CA ILE A 63 6.99 -10.74 -7.64
C ILE A 63 8.01 -9.63 -7.43
N ALA A 64 7.60 -8.58 -6.72
CA ALA A 64 8.46 -7.53 -6.23
C ALA A 64 8.58 -7.57 -4.71
N MET A 65 9.75 -7.22 -4.20
CA MET A 65 10.01 -6.92 -2.79
C MET A 65 10.12 -5.42 -2.62
N PHE A 66 9.49 -4.88 -1.57
CA PHE A 66 9.46 -3.45 -1.33
C PHE A 66 9.74 -3.09 0.13
N ASP A 67 10.33 -1.90 0.31
CA ASP A 67 10.51 -1.22 1.58
C ASP A 67 10.12 0.25 1.40
N ASP A 68 8.81 0.52 1.46
CA ASP A 68 8.21 1.80 1.05
C ASP A 68 7.99 2.74 2.24
N PRO A 69 8.28 4.04 2.12
CA PRO A 69 8.01 5.00 3.19
C PRO A 69 6.51 5.23 3.34
N LEU A 70 6.08 5.36 4.60
CA LEU A 70 4.75 5.83 4.97
C LEU A 70 4.86 7.27 5.45
N THR A 71 4.08 8.19 4.88
CA THR A 71 4.15 9.61 5.23
C THR A 71 2.80 10.19 5.67
N MET A 72 2.83 11.31 6.40
CA MET A 72 1.61 11.99 6.85
C MET A 72 0.79 12.61 5.71
N GLY A 73 1.47 13.11 4.67
CA GLY A 73 0.83 13.74 3.51
C GLY A 73 1.17 13.01 2.21
N PRO A 74 0.46 13.30 1.11
CA PRO A 74 0.70 12.67 -0.19
C PRO A 74 2.05 13.09 -0.82
N GLU A 75 2.67 14.17 -0.36
CA GLU A 75 3.98 14.60 -0.84
C GLU A 75 5.10 13.75 -0.22
N LYS A 76 6.05 13.30 -1.05
CA LYS A 76 7.24 12.54 -0.61
C LYS A 76 8.11 13.27 0.41
N SER A 77 8.05 14.60 0.43
CA SER A 77 8.78 15.45 1.39
C SER A 77 8.05 15.62 2.72
N SER A 78 6.81 15.11 2.84
CA SER A 78 6.06 15.17 4.11
C SER A 78 6.68 14.26 5.16
N LYS A 79 6.27 14.44 6.42
CA LYS A 79 6.86 13.72 7.56
C LYS A 79 6.72 12.21 7.39
N LEU A 80 7.85 11.51 7.45
CA LEU A 80 7.90 10.04 7.55
C LEU A 80 7.33 9.59 8.90
N VAL A 81 6.41 8.63 8.86
CA VAL A 81 5.74 8.06 10.04
C VAL A 81 5.92 6.56 10.19
N GLY A 82 6.52 5.91 9.19
CA GLY A 82 6.83 4.50 9.22
C GLY A 82 7.28 3.98 7.86
N ARG A 83 7.29 2.66 7.73
CA ARG A 83 7.62 1.92 6.51
C ARG A 83 6.67 0.74 6.33
N ALA A 84 6.35 0.45 5.08
CA ALA A 84 5.67 -0.77 4.67
C ALA A 84 6.67 -1.70 4.01
N GLN A 85 6.79 -2.91 4.52
CA GLN A 85 7.85 -3.85 4.17
C GLN A 85 7.24 -5.19 3.79
N GLY A 86 7.51 -5.67 2.59
CA GLY A 86 6.91 -6.91 2.13
C GLY A 86 7.12 -7.23 0.67
N ILE A 87 6.18 -7.98 0.12
CA ILE A 87 6.14 -8.37 -1.29
C ILE A 87 4.77 -8.10 -1.90
N TYR A 88 4.75 -7.81 -3.19
CA TYR A 88 3.55 -7.90 -4.00
C TYR A 88 3.80 -8.73 -5.25
N GLY A 89 2.77 -9.43 -5.70
CA GLY A 89 2.81 -10.23 -6.92
C GLY A 89 1.65 -9.93 -7.87
N SER A 90 1.93 -9.89 -9.16
CA SER A 90 0.89 -9.81 -10.20
C SER A 90 0.08 -11.09 -10.22
N ALA A 91 -1.16 -11.01 -9.74
CA ALA A 91 -1.97 -12.17 -9.35
C ALA A 91 -3.08 -12.52 -10.35
N SER A 92 -3.38 -11.67 -11.33
CA SER A 92 -4.41 -11.93 -12.34
C SER A 92 -3.80 -12.04 -13.74
N GLN A 93 -4.37 -12.95 -14.55
CA GLN A 93 -4.01 -13.13 -15.96
C GLN A 93 -4.78 -12.21 -16.91
N SER A 94 -5.92 -11.66 -16.46
CA SER A 94 -6.85 -10.92 -17.32
C SER A 94 -6.93 -9.43 -17.02
N GLU A 95 -6.50 -9.01 -15.83
CA GLU A 95 -6.52 -7.61 -15.40
C GLU A 95 -5.34 -7.32 -14.46
N ASP A 96 -5.03 -6.04 -14.25
CA ASP A 96 -3.99 -5.64 -13.31
C ASP A 96 -4.49 -5.83 -11.88
N ALA A 97 -3.96 -6.85 -11.20
CA ALA A 97 -4.29 -7.15 -9.82
C ALA A 97 -3.04 -7.57 -9.04
N LEU A 98 -2.87 -7.01 -7.84
CA LEU A 98 -1.75 -7.31 -6.94
C LEU A 98 -2.23 -8.10 -5.73
N LEU A 99 -1.52 -9.17 -5.40
CA LEU A 99 -1.58 -9.81 -4.09
C LEU A 99 -0.47 -9.21 -3.23
N MET A 100 -0.81 -8.65 -2.07
CA MET A 100 0.16 -8.01 -1.16
C MET A 100 0.30 -8.81 0.14
N THR A 101 1.53 -8.94 0.64
CA THR A 101 1.84 -9.44 1.97
C THR A 101 2.91 -8.55 2.58
N MET A 102 2.57 -7.81 3.63
CA MET A 102 3.46 -6.80 4.20
C MET A 102 3.22 -6.54 5.68
N ASN A 103 4.25 -6.01 6.32
CA ASN A 103 4.20 -5.43 7.65
C ASN A 103 4.16 -3.89 7.55
N LEU A 104 3.48 -3.25 8.50
CA LEU A 104 3.55 -1.80 8.73
C LEU A 104 4.36 -1.56 10.01
N ALA A 105 5.52 -0.92 9.88
CA ALA A 105 6.45 -0.66 10.99
C ALA A 105 6.67 0.85 11.18
N SER A 106 6.74 1.31 12.43
CA SER A 106 6.97 2.72 12.80
C SER A 106 8.28 2.89 13.54
#